data_AF-A0A2J8LGY3-F1
#
_entry.id   AF-A0A2J8LGY3-F1
#
_cell.length_a   1.000
_cell.length_b   1.000
_cell.length_c   1.000
_cell.angle_alpha   90.00
_cell.angle_beta   90.00
_cell.angle_gamma   90.00
#
_symmetry.space_group_name_H-M   'P 1'
#
loop_
_entity.id
_entity.type
_entity.pdbx_description
1 polymer ?
#
loop_
_entity_poly.entity_id
_entity_poly.type
_entity_poly.pdbx_seq_one_letter_code
_entity_poly.pdbx_strand_id
1 'polypeptide(L)'
;GDIFFMEVCDDCVVLRSNIGTVYERWWYEKLINMTYCPKTKVLCLWRRNGSETQLNKFYTKKCRELYYCVKDSMERAAARQQSIKPGPELGGEFPVQDLKTGEGGLLQVTLEGINLKFMHNQERKVFIELNHIKKCNTVRGVFVLEEFVPEIKEVVSHKYKTPMAHEICYSVLCLFSYVAAVHSSEEDLRTPPRPVSS
;
A
#
# COMPACT_ATOMS: atom_id res chain seq x y z
N GLY A 1 -15.62 -17.75 -8.36
CA GLY A 1 -14.64 -16.72 -8.78
C GLY A 1 -13.73 -17.33 -9.81
N ASP A 2 -13.25 -16.52 -10.75
CA ASP A 2 -12.40 -16.99 -11.84
C ASP A 2 -11.06 -17.50 -11.31
N ILE A 3 -10.54 -18.53 -11.97
CA ILE A 3 -9.24 -19.13 -11.63
C ILE A 3 -8.19 -18.53 -12.57
N PHE A 4 -7.15 -17.96 -11.97
CA PHE A 4 -5.99 -17.44 -12.68
C PHE A 4 -4.73 -18.17 -12.24
N PHE A 5 -3.81 -18.35 -13.18
CA PHE A 5 -2.44 -18.74 -12.90
C PHE A 5 -1.58 -17.47 -12.83
N MET A 6 -0.87 -17.29 -11.73
CA MET A 6 0.05 -16.17 -11.54
C MET A 6 1.48 -16.63 -11.86
N GLU A 7 2.07 -16.05 -12.89
CA GLU A 7 3.44 -16.25 -13.30
C GLU A 7 4.29 -15.05 -12.82
N VAL A 8 5.34 -15.32 -12.06
CA VAL A 8 6.27 -14.29 -11.55
C VAL A 8 7.47 -14.25 -12.48
N CYS A 9 7.55 -13.20 -13.30
CA CYS A 9 8.63 -12.99 -14.26
C CYS A 9 9.73 -12.09 -13.66
N ASP A 10 10.75 -11.76 -14.44
CA ASP A 10 11.88 -10.94 -13.99
C ASP A 10 11.52 -9.48 -13.70
N ASP A 11 10.51 -8.92 -14.37
CA ASP A 11 10.14 -7.50 -14.31
C ASP A 11 8.63 -7.26 -14.16
N CYS A 12 7.85 -8.34 -14.10
CA CYS A 12 6.40 -8.27 -14.04
C CYS A 12 5.77 -9.53 -13.42
N VAL A 13 4.50 -9.40 -13.06
CA VAL A 13 3.58 -10.52 -12.81
C VAL A 13 2.66 -10.68 -14.01
N VAL A 14 2.49 -11.89 -14.51
CA VAL A 14 1.55 -12.22 -15.59
C VAL A 14 0.43 -13.07 -15.03
N LEU A 15 -0.81 -12.62 -15.24
CA LEU A 15 -2.01 -13.40 -14.95
C LEU A 15 -2.45 -14.11 -16.21
N ARG A 16 -2.60 -15.43 -16.13
CA ARG A 16 -3.12 -16.26 -17.22
C ARG A 16 -4.46 -16.86 -16.85
N SER A 17 -5.34 -16.97 -17.83
CA SER A 17 -6.60 -17.71 -17.71
C SER A 17 -6.35 -19.22 -17.58
N ASN A 18 -7.41 -19.97 -17.30
CA ASN A 18 -7.37 -21.43 -17.22
C ASN A 18 -6.96 -22.13 -18.53
N ILE A 19 -7.09 -21.46 -19.67
CA ILE A 19 -6.68 -21.94 -21.00
C ILE A 19 -5.28 -21.43 -21.41
N GLY A 20 -4.55 -20.77 -20.50
CA GLY A 20 -3.16 -20.34 -20.71
C GLY A 20 -2.99 -18.99 -21.41
N THR A 21 -4.08 -18.35 -21.87
CA THR A 21 -4.06 -17.01 -22.46
C THR A 21 -3.65 -15.97 -21.42
N VAL A 22 -2.78 -15.02 -21.81
CA VAL A 22 -2.44 -13.88 -20.97
C VAL A 22 -3.69 -13.01 -20.79
N TYR A 23 -4.15 -12.91 -19.55
CA TYR A 23 -5.26 -12.06 -19.16
C TYR A 23 -4.76 -10.64 -18.89
N GLU A 24 -3.76 -10.51 -18.01
CA GLU A 24 -3.13 -9.21 -17.69
C GLU A 24 -1.63 -9.36 -17.45
N ARG A 25 -0.88 -8.28 -17.67
CA ARG A 25 0.55 -8.16 -17.34
C ARG A 25 0.77 -6.93 -16.47
N TRP A 26 1.39 -7.12 -15.30
CA TRP A 26 1.62 -6.09 -14.31
C TRP A 26 3.11 -5.89 -14.07
N TRP A 27 3.66 -4.81 -14.62
CA TRP A 27 5.05 -4.41 -14.42
C TRP A 27 5.32 -4.00 -12.98
N TYR A 28 6.48 -4.36 -12.44
CA TYR A 28 6.88 -4.04 -11.07
C TYR A 28 6.93 -2.53 -10.80
N GLU A 29 7.28 -1.71 -11.79
CA GLU A 29 7.26 -0.24 -11.70
C GLU A 29 5.87 0.35 -11.38
N LYS A 30 4.78 -0.40 -11.64
CA LYS A 30 3.40 0.02 -11.35
C LYS A 30 2.86 -0.61 -10.08
N LEU A 31 3.58 -1.55 -9.46
CA LEU A 31 3.18 -2.13 -8.19
C LEU A 31 3.56 -1.17 -7.06
N ILE A 32 2.59 -0.85 -6.20
CA ILE A 32 2.73 0.16 -5.14
C ILE A 32 3.06 -0.53 -3.82
N ASN A 33 2.28 -1.55 -3.48
CA ASN A 33 2.40 -2.29 -2.24
C ASN A 33 1.89 -3.72 -2.45
N MET A 34 2.42 -4.67 -1.70
CA MET A 34 1.88 -6.02 -1.61
C MET A 34 1.80 -6.45 -0.16
N THR A 35 0.75 -7.19 0.19
CA THR A 35 0.59 -7.78 1.52
C THR A 35 0.00 -9.17 1.40
N TYR A 36 0.19 -10.02 2.41
CA TYR A 36 -0.44 -11.34 2.45
C TYR A 36 -0.96 -11.66 3.84
N CYS A 37 -1.99 -12.49 3.91
CA CYS A 37 -2.50 -13.01 5.18
C CYS A 37 -2.66 -14.53 5.07
N PRO A 38 -1.81 -15.33 5.76
CA PRO A 38 -1.90 -16.79 5.77
C PRO A 38 -3.23 -17.31 6.33
N LYS A 39 -3.78 -16.63 7.35
CA LYS A 39 -5.03 -17.03 8.02
C LYS A 39 -6.21 -17.03 7.05
N THR A 40 -6.33 -15.99 6.22
CA THR A 40 -7.39 -15.85 5.22
C THR A 40 -6.97 -16.28 3.81
N LYS A 41 -5.72 -16.75 3.67
CA LYS A 41 -5.13 -17.26 2.42
C LYS A 41 -5.23 -16.24 1.28
N VAL A 42 -4.98 -14.98 1.57
CA VAL A 42 -5.08 -13.89 0.59
C VAL A 42 -3.72 -13.25 0.32
N LEU A 43 -3.44 -13.00 -0.95
CA LEU A 43 -2.41 -12.09 -1.43
C LEU A 43 -3.11 -10.83 -1.96
N CYS A 44 -2.69 -9.68 -1.48
CA CYS A 44 -3.19 -8.37 -1.90
C CYS A 44 -2.08 -7.66 -2.68
N LEU A 45 -2.40 -7.23 -3.90
CA LEU A 45 -1.50 -6.46 -4.75
C LEU A 45 -2.13 -5.10 -5.03
N TRP A 46 -1.48 -4.03 -4.57
CA TRP A 46 -1.85 -2.66 -4.89
C TRP A 46 -1.03 -2.20 -6.09
N ARG A 47 -1.71 -1.70 -7.12
CA ARG A 47 -1.06 -1.22 -8.34
C ARG A 47 -1.64 0.10 -8.82
N ARG A 48 -0.83 0.85 -9.55
CA ARG A 48 -1.29 2.02 -10.31
C ARG A 48 -1.91 1.55 -11.63
N ASN A 49 -3.16 1.91 -11.87
CA ASN A 49 -3.89 1.67 -13.10
C ASN A 49 -4.36 3.01 -13.69
N GLY A 50 -3.58 3.58 -14.62
CA GLY A 50 -3.77 4.96 -15.04
C GLY A 50 -3.53 5.93 -13.88
N SER A 51 -4.51 6.78 -13.57
CA SER A 51 -4.51 7.66 -12.40
C SER A 51 -5.00 6.99 -11.12
N GLU A 52 -5.57 5.79 -11.20
CA GLU A 52 -6.21 5.13 -10.06
C GLU A 52 -5.27 4.16 -9.34
N THR A 53 -5.48 4.05 -8.03
CA THR A 53 -4.86 3.03 -7.19
C THR A 53 -5.85 1.87 -7.04
N GLN A 54 -5.48 0.69 -7.55
CA GLN A 54 -6.34 -0.49 -7.54
C GLN A 54 -5.78 -1.55 -6.59
N LEU A 55 -6.67 -2.16 -5.79
CA LEU A 55 -6.37 -3.35 -5.00
C LEU A 55 -6.89 -4.60 -5.70
N ASN A 56 -6.00 -5.54 -5.97
CA ASN A 56 -6.34 -6.87 -6.44
C ASN A 56 -6.12 -7.90 -5.34
N LYS A 57 -7.14 -8.73 -5.05
CA LYS A 57 -7.09 -9.77 -4.03
C LYS A 57 -7.09 -11.14 -4.68
N PHE A 58 -6.09 -11.96 -4.36
CA PHE A 58 -5.94 -13.33 -4.84
C PHE A 58 -6.03 -14.30 -3.68
N TYR A 59 -6.96 -15.25 -3.76
CA TYR A 59 -7.13 -16.27 -2.73
C TYR A 59 -6.35 -17.53 -3.11
N THR A 60 -5.35 -17.90 -2.33
CA THR A 60 -4.50 -19.06 -2.58
C THR A 60 -3.90 -19.60 -1.28
N LYS A 61 -3.81 -20.94 -1.19
CA LYS A 61 -3.11 -21.62 -0.08
C LYS A 61 -1.60 -21.29 -0.05
N LYS A 62 -1.04 -20.85 -1.19
CA LYS A 62 0.38 -20.50 -1.36
C LYS A 62 0.65 -19.00 -1.23
N CYS A 63 -0.20 -18.23 -0.55
CA CYS A 63 -0.09 -16.77 -0.51
C CYS A 63 1.25 -16.29 0.07
N ARG A 64 1.82 -17.03 1.05
CA ARG A 64 3.14 -16.74 1.62
C ARG A 64 4.26 -16.97 0.60
N GLU A 65 4.31 -18.16 0.00
CA GLU A 65 5.31 -18.51 -1.02
C GLU A 65 5.27 -17.52 -2.20
N LEU A 66 4.06 -17.17 -2.65
CA LEU A 66 3.86 -16.26 -3.77
C LEU A 66 4.29 -14.83 -3.42
N TYR A 67 3.99 -14.35 -2.20
CA TYR A 67 4.46 -13.05 -1.72
C TYR A 67 5.99 -12.94 -1.77
N TYR A 68 6.71 -13.90 -1.18
CA TYR A 68 8.18 -13.87 -1.17
C TYR A 68 8.75 -14.05 -2.57
N CYS A 69 8.14 -14.89 -3.42
CA CYS A 69 8.56 -15.04 -4.81
C CYS A 69 8.48 -13.71 -5.59
N VAL A 70 7.38 -12.96 -5.44
CA VAL A 70 7.22 -11.64 -6.08
C VAL A 70 8.19 -10.62 -5.47
N LYS A 71 8.33 -10.59 -4.13
CA LYS A 71 9.28 -9.71 -3.41
C LYS A 71 10.71 -9.90 -3.91
N ASP A 72 11.21 -11.13 -3.89
CA ASP A 72 12.60 -11.43 -4.28
C ASP A 72 12.85 -11.09 -5.75
N SER A 73 11.85 -11.31 -6.62
CA SER A 73 11.96 -10.95 -8.03
C SER A 73 12.00 -9.43 -8.24
N MET A 74 11.18 -8.68 -7.51
CA MET A 74 11.22 -7.21 -7.50
C MET A 74 12.55 -6.66 -7.00
N GLU A 75 13.11 -7.23 -5.93
CA GLU A 75 14.42 -6.84 -5.40
C GLU A 75 15.54 -7.07 -6.42
N ARG A 76 15.53 -8.23 -7.10
CA ARG A 76 16.45 -8.50 -8.22
C ARG A 76 16.26 -7.52 -9.37
N ALA A 77 15.02 -7.19 -9.71
CA ALA A 77 14.72 -6.21 -10.77
C ALA A 77 15.25 -4.82 -10.41
N ALA A 78 15.06 -4.36 -9.18
CA ALA A 78 15.56 -3.08 -8.68
C ALA A 78 17.10 -3.04 -8.68
N ALA A 79 17.75 -4.12 -8.24
CA ALA A 79 19.22 -4.23 -8.23
C ALA A 79 19.83 -4.18 -9.64
N ARG A 80 19.12 -4.66 -10.68
CA ARG A 80 19.56 -4.54 -12.08
C ARG A 80 19.42 -3.12 -12.63
N GLN A 81 18.47 -2.35 -12.11
CA GLN A 81 18.14 -1.02 -12.60
C GLN A 81 18.91 0.12 -11.91
N GLN A 82 20.17 -0.09 -11.45
CA GLN A 82 21.06 0.86 -10.72
C GLN A 82 21.07 2.30 -11.27
N SER A 83 19.97 2.98 -11.02
CA SER A 83 19.71 4.36 -11.28
C SER A 83 18.93 4.74 -10.04
N ILE A 84 19.59 5.54 -9.20
CA ILE A 84 19.01 6.14 -8.01
C ILE A 84 17.92 7.09 -8.52
N LYS A 85 16.77 6.53 -8.91
CA LYS A 85 15.55 7.33 -8.94
C LYS A 85 15.26 7.58 -7.47
N PRO A 86 15.28 8.85 -7.01
CA PRO A 86 14.84 9.14 -5.66
C PRO A 86 13.48 8.45 -5.48
N GLY A 87 13.38 7.64 -4.43
CA GLY A 87 12.08 7.08 -4.05
C GLY A 87 11.09 8.23 -3.96
N PRO A 88 9.79 7.97 -4.19
CA PRO A 88 8.78 9.01 -4.08
C PRO A 88 8.97 9.74 -2.75
N GLU A 89 9.07 11.06 -2.78
CA GLU A 89 9.15 11.83 -1.55
C GLU A 89 7.89 11.50 -0.73
N LEU A 90 8.09 10.78 0.38
CA LEU A 90 7.05 10.50 1.37
C LEU A 90 6.80 11.82 2.11
N GLY A 91 6.09 12.73 1.44
CA GLY A 91 5.92 14.09 1.92
C GLY A 91 5.15 14.92 0.91
N GLY A 92 4.08 15.53 1.39
CA GLY A 92 3.24 16.44 0.62
C GLY A 92 2.13 16.96 1.53
N GLU A 93 1.79 18.24 1.39
CA GLU A 93 0.56 18.80 1.95
C GLU A 93 -0.50 18.81 0.85
N PHE A 94 -1.58 18.07 1.06
CA PHE A 94 -2.63 17.87 0.09
C PHE A 94 -3.87 18.66 0.51
N PRO A 95 -4.45 19.50 -0.36
CA PRO A 95 -5.71 20.16 -0.07
C PRO A 95 -6.84 19.14 -0.01
N VAL A 96 -7.61 19.17 1.07
CA VAL A 96 -8.74 18.28 1.31
C VAL A 96 -9.95 19.05 1.81
N GLN A 97 -11.14 18.53 1.54
CA GLN A 97 -12.37 18.96 2.18
C GLN A 97 -12.96 17.77 2.93
N ASP A 98 -13.17 17.90 4.23
CA ASP A 98 -13.88 16.87 5.01
C ASP A 98 -15.35 16.83 4.58
N LEU A 99 -15.82 15.66 4.15
CA LEU A 99 -17.21 15.48 3.73
C LEU A 99 -18.21 15.45 4.89
N LYS A 100 -17.75 15.23 6.13
CA LYS A 100 -18.63 15.24 7.30
C LYS A 100 -18.97 16.67 7.73
N THR A 101 -17.97 17.54 7.81
CA THR A 101 -18.12 18.93 8.28
C THR A 101 -18.25 19.95 7.15
N GLY A 102 -17.78 19.60 5.94
CA GLY A 102 -17.64 20.53 4.82
C GLY A 102 -16.40 21.43 4.92
N GLU A 103 -15.60 21.30 5.98
CA GLU A 103 -14.45 22.17 6.25
C GLU A 103 -13.27 21.84 5.32
N GLY A 104 -12.64 22.89 4.78
CA GLY A 104 -11.39 22.78 4.03
C GLY A 104 -10.18 22.65 4.96
N GLY A 105 -9.18 21.90 4.52
CA GLY A 105 -7.95 21.70 5.26
C GLY A 105 -6.80 21.16 4.42
N LEU A 106 -5.67 20.93 5.09
CA LEU A 106 -4.48 20.30 4.53
C LEU A 106 -4.24 18.97 5.22
N LEU A 107 -4.06 17.93 4.41
CA LEU A 107 -3.65 16.59 4.84
C LEU A 107 -2.17 16.43 4.54
N GLN A 108 -1.38 16.06 5.54
CA GLN A 108 0.05 15.78 5.40
C GLN A 108 0.34 14.34 5.81
N VAL A 109 1.00 13.59 4.93
CA VAL A 109 1.49 12.23 5.24
C VAL A 109 2.91 12.35 5.79
N THR A 110 3.17 11.77 6.96
CA THR A 110 4.49 11.74 7.61
C THR A 110 4.87 10.29 7.95
N LEU A 111 6.12 10.05 8.36
CA LEU A 111 6.55 8.71 8.78
C LEU A 111 5.79 8.17 10.00
N GLU A 112 5.26 9.07 10.83
CA GLU A 112 4.56 8.74 12.07
C GLU A 112 3.05 8.54 11.86
N GLY A 113 2.48 9.05 10.76
CA GLY A 113 1.04 8.98 10.50
C GLY A 113 0.53 10.04 9.54
N ILE A 114 -0.71 10.50 9.79
CA ILE A 114 -1.39 11.51 8.96
C ILE A 114 -1.74 12.70 9.85
N ASN A 115 -1.28 13.88 9.44
CA ASN A 115 -1.63 15.17 10.05
C ASN A 115 -2.72 15.85 9.25
N LEU A 116 -3.73 16.41 9.93
CA LEU A 116 -4.81 17.19 9.34
C LEU A 116 -4.86 18.57 10.01
N LYS A 117 -4.85 19.62 9.19
CA LYS A 117 -4.99 21.02 9.61
C LYS A 117 -6.20 21.63 8.92
N PHE A 118 -7.25 21.96 9.67
CA PHE A 118 -8.45 22.58 9.11
C PHE A 118 -8.45 24.12 9.29
N MET A 119 -9.09 24.83 8.36
CA MET A 119 -8.97 26.29 8.25
C MET A 119 -9.69 27.09 9.34
N HIS A 120 -10.86 26.64 9.80
CA HIS A 120 -11.67 27.32 10.82
C HIS A 120 -11.37 26.82 12.25
N ASN A 121 -10.78 25.64 12.38
CA ASN A 121 -10.34 25.08 13.67
C ASN A 121 -8.79 24.94 13.72
N GLN A 122 -8.04 26.04 13.50
CA GLN A 122 -6.57 26.01 13.49
C GLN A 122 -5.93 25.43 14.77
N GLU A 123 -6.66 25.46 15.90
CA GLU A 123 -6.22 24.88 17.18
C GLU A 123 -6.42 23.35 17.27
N ARG A 124 -7.27 22.75 16.42
CA ARG A 124 -7.45 21.29 16.34
C ARG A 124 -6.62 20.73 15.19
N LYS A 125 -5.32 20.55 15.43
CA LYS A 125 -4.53 19.60 14.63
C LYS A 125 -5.02 18.20 14.97
N VAL A 126 -5.54 17.49 13.97
CA VAL A 126 -5.89 16.07 14.14
C VAL A 126 -4.71 15.27 13.63
N PHE A 127 -4.12 14.46 14.50
CA PHE A 127 -3.05 13.55 14.15
C PHE A 127 -3.55 12.12 14.30
N ILE A 128 -3.48 11.37 13.21
CA ILE A 128 -3.83 9.95 13.17
C ILE A 128 -2.53 9.18 13.08
N GLU A 129 -2.13 8.53 14.17
CA GLU A 129 -0.96 7.68 14.21
C GLU A 129 -1.05 6.54 13.20
N LEU A 130 0.08 6.17 12.61
CA LEU A 130 0.16 5.10 11.63
C LEU A 130 -0.44 3.78 12.14
N ASN A 131 -0.25 3.46 13.43
CA ASN A 131 -0.76 2.25 14.07
C ASN A 131 -2.29 2.21 14.18
N HIS A 132 -2.94 3.38 14.17
CA HIS A 132 -4.39 3.51 14.20
C HIS A 132 -4.99 3.42 12.80
N ILE A 133 -4.22 3.62 11.73
CA ILE A 133 -4.72 3.48 10.36
C ILE A 133 -4.88 2.00 10.02
N LYS A 134 -6.12 1.58 9.76
CA LYS A 134 -6.42 0.20 9.34
C LYS A 134 -6.38 0.01 7.84
N LYS A 135 -6.86 1.01 7.10
CA LYS A 135 -6.99 0.93 5.65
C LYS A 135 -7.17 2.32 5.06
N CYS A 136 -6.73 2.48 3.82
CA CYS A 136 -7.14 3.59 2.99
C CYS A 136 -7.53 3.12 1.59
N ASN A 137 -8.36 3.90 0.90
CA ASN A 137 -8.68 3.70 -0.51
C ASN A 137 -9.19 5.01 -1.13
N THR A 138 -9.44 4.97 -2.44
CA THR A 138 -10.01 6.09 -3.19
C THR A 138 -11.32 5.68 -3.84
N VAL A 139 -12.28 6.60 -3.90
CA VAL A 139 -13.57 6.42 -4.58
C VAL A 139 -13.96 7.73 -5.25
N ARG A 140 -13.90 7.81 -6.58
CA ARG A 140 -14.38 8.97 -7.38
C ARG A 140 -13.91 10.34 -6.84
N GLY A 141 -12.60 10.53 -6.65
CA GLY A 141 -12.04 11.79 -6.13
C GLY A 141 -12.23 12.01 -4.62
N VAL A 142 -12.59 10.96 -3.88
CA VAL A 142 -12.66 10.96 -2.42
C VAL A 142 -11.60 10.00 -1.88
N PHE A 143 -10.74 10.51 -1.00
CA PHE A 143 -9.84 9.70 -0.18
C PHE A 143 -10.61 9.21 1.06
N VAL A 144 -10.61 7.91 1.28
CA VAL A 144 -11.29 7.26 2.41
C VAL A 144 -10.23 6.63 3.32
N LEU A 145 -10.27 6.96 4.60
CA LEU A 145 -9.35 6.47 5.62
C LEU A 145 -10.16 5.80 6.74
N GLU A 146 -9.82 4.57 7.07
CA GLU A 146 -10.39 3.84 8.21
C GLU A 146 -9.38 3.90 9.37
N GLU A 147 -9.76 4.60 10.44
CA GLU A 147 -8.98 4.76 11.67
C GLU A 147 -9.61 3.92 12.79
N PHE A 148 -8.80 3.19 13.54
CA PHE A 148 -9.23 2.59 14.81
C PHE A 148 -9.00 3.58 15.94
N VAL A 149 -10.07 3.98 16.61
CA VAL A 149 -10.05 4.96 17.70
C VAL A 149 -10.02 4.21 19.04
N PRO A 150 -8.89 4.20 19.77
CA PRO A 150 -8.73 3.38 20.98
C PRO A 150 -9.74 3.70 22.09
N GLU A 151 -10.17 4.97 22.20
CA GLU A 151 -11.06 5.47 23.24
C GLU A 151 -12.45 4.82 23.15
N ILE A 152 -12.96 4.64 21.94
CA ILE A 152 -14.27 4.03 21.68
C ILE A 152 -14.16 2.58 21.22
N LYS A 153 -12.93 2.09 20.96
CA LYS A 153 -12.63 0.74 20.44
C LYS A 153 -13.37 0.41 19.14
N GLU A 154 -13.61 1.42 18.32
CA GLU A 154 -14.32 1.29 17.04
C GLU A 154 -13.48 1.79 15.88
N VAL A 155 -13.85 1.36 14.67
CA VAL A 155 -13.26 1.85 13.43
C VAL A 155 -14.13 2.97 12.88
N VAL A 156 -13.56 4.16 12.75
CA VAL A 156 -14.18 5.35 12.19
C VAL A 156 -13.71 5.54 10.74
N SER A 157 -14.66 5.82 9.85
CA SER A 157 -14.37 6.13 8.44
C SER A 157 -14.38 7.63 8.20
N HIS A 158 -13.22 8.15 7.81
CA HIS A 158 -13.03 9.53 7.40
C HIS A 158 -13.04 9.63 5.87
N LYS A 159 -13.69 10.66 5.34
CA LYS A 159 -13.86 10.84 3.89
C LYS A 159 -13.49 12.26 3.49
N TYR A 160 -12.47 12.38 2.67
CA TYR A 160 -11.87 13.64 2.25
C TYR A 160 -12.00 13.80 0.74
N LYS A 161 -12.73 14.83 0.29
CA LYS A 161 -12.83 15.16 -1.14
C LYS A 161 -11.58 15.94 -1.56
N THR A 162 -10.94 15.49 -2.64
CA THR A 162 -9.73 16.15 -3.17
C THR A 162 -9.41 15.64 -4.58
N PRO A 163 -8.92 16.52 -5.49
CA PRO A 163 -8.42 16.07 -6.78
C PRO A 163 -7.17 15.19 -6.65
N MET A 164 -6.47 15.25 -5.51
CA MET A 164 -5.23 14.51 -5.24
C MET A 164 -5.46 13.20 -4.47
N ALA A 165 -6.70 12.67 -4.45
CA ALA A 165 -7.05 11.50 -3.64
C ALA A 165 -6.14 10.30 -3.90
N HIS A 166 -5.77 10.09 -5.17
CA HIS A 166 -4.89 9.00 -5.60
C HIS A 166 -3.45 9.20 -5.14
N GLU A 167 -2.95 10.44 -5.13
CA GLU A 167 -1.61 10.77 -4.64
C GLU A 167 -1.52 10.53 -3.13
N ILE A 168 -2.52 10.97 -2.37
CA ILE A 168 -2.59 10.71 -0.92
C ILE A 168 -2.60 9.20 -0.65
N CYS A 169 -3.46 8.45 -1.35
CA CYS A 169 -3.56 7.01 -1.17
C CYS A 169 -2.25 6.30 -1.53
N TYR A 170 -1.59 6.73 -2.60
CA TYR A 170 -0.26 6.25 -2.97
C TYR A 170 0.76 6.51 -1.86
N SER A 171 0.85 7.74 -1.34
CA SER A 171 1.79 8.10 -0.25
C SER A 171 1.55 7.26 1.01
N VAL A 172 0.30 7.05 1.42
CA VAL A 172 -0.04 6.22 2.59
C VAL A 172 0.30 4.74 2.35
N LEU A 173 0.06 4.21 1.15
CA LEU A 173 0.44 2.83 0.83
C LEU A 173 1.96 2.64 0.80
N CYS A 174 2.71 3.60 0.26
CA CYS A 174 4.17 3.59 0.30
C CYS A 174 4.71 3.67 1.74
N LEU A 175 4.06 4.45 2.61
CA LEU A 175 4.39 4.50 4.03
C LEU A 175 4.22 3.13 4.71
N PHE A 176 3.12 2.41 4.44
CA PHE A 176 2.96 1.05 4.95
C PHE A 176 4.06 0.10 4.45
N SER A 177 4.43 0.19 3.17
CA SER A 177 5.51 -0.62 2.61
C SER A 177 6.86 -0.31 3.26
N TYR A 178 7.16 0.97 3.47
CA TYR A 178 8.40 1.41 4.09
C TYR A 178 8.54 0.86 5.51
N VAL A 179 7.52 1.04 6.36
CA VAL A 179 7.55 0.57 7.75
C VAL A 179 7.64 -0.96 7.82
N ALA A 180 6.93 -1.68 6.95
CA ALA A 180 7.05 -3.14 6.87
C ALA A 180 8.46 -3.61 6.45
N ALA A 181 9.10 -2.90 5.52
CA ALA A 181 10.45 -3.20 5.07
C ALA A 181 11.49 -2.98 6.18
N VAL A 182 11.37 -1.87 6.93
CA VAL A 182 12.25 -1.58 8.07
C VAL A 182 12.13 -2.69 9.13
N HIS A 183 10.92 -3.06 9.53
CA HIS A 183 10.72 -4.15 10.49
C HIS A 183 11.24 -5.50 9.99
N SER A 184 11.06 -5.80 8.70
CA SER A 184 11.58 -7.04 8.11
C SER A 184 13.12 -7.08 8.16
N SER A 185 13.78 -5.96 7.92
CA SER A 185 15.25 -5.88 7.98
C SER A 185 15.78 -6.11 9.40
N GLU A 186 15.08 -5.62 10.43
CA GLU A 186 15.43 -5.87 11.84
C GLU A 186 15.24 -7.35 12.24
N GLU A 187 14.21 -8.03 11.70
CA GLU A 187 14.00 -9.45 11.92
C GLU A 187 15.07 -10.31 11.23
N ASP A 188 15.44 -9.98 9.98
CA ASP A 188 16.47 -10.71 9.23
C ASP A 188 17.85 -10.63 9.92
N LEU A 189 18.19 -9.50 10.55
CA LEU A 189 19.40 -9.33 11.37
C LEU A 189 19.40 -10.17 12.66
N ARG A 190 18.23 -10.56 13.17
CA ARG A 190 18.10 -11.37 14.40
C ARG A 190 18.12 -12.87 14.14
N THR A 191 17.89 -13.30 12.90
CA THR A 191 18.00 -14.72 12.54
C THR A 191 19.41 -15.10 12.13
N PRO A 192 20.08 -16.07 12.80
CA PRO A 192 21.38 -16.55 12.34
C PRO A 192 21.24 -17.17 10.94
N PRO A 193 22.24 -17.02 10.06
CA PRO A 193 22.19 -17.57 8.71
C PRO A 193 21.96 -19.08 8.79
N ARG A 194 20.99 -19.58 8.01
CA ARG A 194 20.75 -21.02 7.92
C ARG A 194 22.03 -21.70 7.42
N PRO A 195 22.41 -22.87 7.99
CA PRO A 195 23.56 -23.61 7.49
C PRO A 195 23.33 -23.91 6.02
N VAL A 196 24.30 -23.55 5.18
CA VAL A 196 24.33 -23.97 3.79
C VAL A 196 24.58 -25.48 3.81
N SER A 197 23.59 -26.28 3.43
CA SER A 197 23.81 -27.71 3.22
C SER A 197 24.65 -27.88 1.96
N SER A 198 25.90 -28.33 2.16
CA SER A 198 26.80 -28.81 1.11
C SER A 198 26.27 -30.05 0.40
#